data_AF-A0A1G5U0D6-F1
#
_entry.id   AF-A0A1G5U0D6-F1
#
_cell.length_a   1.000
_cell.length_b   1.000
_cell.length_c   1.000
_cell.angle_alpha   90.00
_cell.angle_beta   90.00
_cell.angle_gamma   90.00
#
_symmetry.space_group_name_H-M   'P 1'
#
loop_
_entity.id
_entity.type
_entity.pdbx_description
1 polymer ?
#
loop_
_entity_poly.entity_id
_entity_poly.type
_entity_poly.pdbx_seq_one_letter_code
_entity_poly.pdbx_strand_id
1 'polypeptide(L)'
;MNDDQKIKGAAPCQENAPSKYVKQQNTKELSILEELRTGRTLNRFEAERLGDHCLHSTISTLRSKGYSFYDEWERVPTRFNKEARVKRYRYVGLGREQG
;
A
#
# COMPACT_ATOMS: atom_id res chain seq x y z
N MET A 1 41.37 36.75 -30.83
CA MET A 1 40.40 36.23 -31.80
C MET A 1 39.19 35.78 -31.00
N ASN A 2 38.05 36.43 -31.19
CA ASN A 2 36.81 36.11 -30.47
C ASN A 2 35.88 35.46 -31.48
N ASP A 3 35.66 34.15 -31.32
CA ASP A 3 34.81 33.38 -32.22
C ASP A 3 33.41 33.23 -31.64
N ASP A 4 32.48 33.55 -32.54
CA ASP A 4 31.04 33.40 -32.54
C ASP A 4 30.57 32.04 -31.98
N GLN A 5 29.53 32.05 -31.12
CA GLN A 5 28.33 31.28 -31.45
C GLN A 5 27.09 31.66 -30.63
N LYS A 6 26.11 32.10 -31.41
CA LYS A 6 24.71 32.39 -31.11
C LYS A 6 23.89 31.09 -31.03
N ILE A 7 23.19 30.83 -29.91
CA ILE A 7 22.03 29.91 -29.90
C ILE A 7 20.83 30.51 -29.15
N LYS A 8 20.00 31.17 -29.96
CA LYS A 8 18.53 31.27 -29.98
C LYS A 8 17.76 30.08 -29.34
N GLY A 9 16.91 30.42 -28.36
CA GLY A 9 15.54 29.91 -28.18
C GLY A 9 15.33 28.54 -27.50
N ALA A 10 14.60 28.56 -26.37
CA ALA A 10 13.51 27.61 -26.07
C ALA A 10 12.69 28.10 -24.86
N ALA A 11 11.47 27.60 -24.77
CA ALA A 11 10.33 28.05 -23.98
C ALA A 11 10.42 27.67 -22.46
N PRO A 12 9.40 27.97 -21.63
CA PRO A 12 9.52 28.41 -20.25
C PRO A 12 9.98 27.34 -19.25
N CYS A 13 10.50 27.84 -18.13
CA CYS A 13 10.61 27.10 -16.86
C CYS A 13 9.22 26.62 -16.42
N GLN A 14 8.77 25.47 -16.91
CA GLN A 14 7.73 24.70 -16.23
C GLN A 14 8.42 23.74 -15.28
N GLU A 15 8.76 24.26 -14.12
CA GLU A 15 9.04 23.48 -12.92
C GLU A 15 7.71 22.90 -12.41
N ASN A 16 7.17 21.94 -13.14
CA ASN A 16 6.19 21.01 -12.62
C ASN A 16 6.68 19.64 -13.04
N ALA A 17 7.69 19.17 -12.29
CA ALA A 17 8.14 17.80 -12.37
C ALA A 17 6.89 16.91 -12.30
N PRO A 18 6.61 16.06 -13.31
CA PRO A 18 5.55 15.10 -13.17
C PRO A 18 5.94 14.26 -11.96
N SER A 19 5.13 14.36 -10.90
CA SER A 19 5.19 13.47 -9.75
C SER A 19 5.51 12.10 -10.29
N LYS A 20 6.70 11.59 -9.97
CA LYS A 20 7.14 10.27 -10.38
C LYS A 20 6.18 9.30 -9.70
N TYR A 21 5.02 9.08 -10.31
CA TYR A 21 4.18 7.93 -10.06
C TYR A 21 5.01 6.75 -10.54
N VAL A 22 5.86 6.29 -9.62
CA VAL A 22 6.50 5.00 -9.66
C VAL A 22 5.44 4.04 -10.16
N LYS A 23 5.66 3.38 -11.30
CA LYS A 23 4.78 2.35 -11.85
C LYS A 23 4.37 1.43 -10.69
N GLN A 24 3.17 1.65 -10.14
CA GLN A 24 2.63 0.84 -9.04
C GLN A 24 2.12 -0.45 -9.67
N GLN A 25 3.07 -1.28 -10.07
CA GLN A 25 2.83 -2.67 -10.43
C GLN A 25 2.66 -3.48 -9.14
N ASN A 26 1.65 -3.13 -8.32
CA ASN A 26 1.02 -4.02 -7.34
C ASN A 26 -0.31 -3.44 -6.85
N THR A 27 -1.32 -3.47 -7.71
CA THR A 27 -2.66 -2.91 -7.43
C THR A 27 -3.35 -3.54 -6.22
N LYS A 28 -3.12 -4.83 -5.94
CA LYS A 28 -3.78 -5.53 -4.82
C LYS A 28 -3.25 -5.14 -3.44
N GLU A 29 -1.93 -5.04 -3.26
CA GLU A 29 -1.35 -4.68 -1.96
C GLU A 29 -1.75 -3.26 -1.54
N LEU A 30 -1.81 -2.36 -2.51
CA LEU A 30 -2.20 -0.97 -2.30
C LEU A 30 -3.68 -0.83 -1.99
N SER A 31 -4.55 -1.55 -2.69
CA SER A 31 -5.98 -1.56 -2.35
C SER A 31 -6.23 -2.06 -0.91
N ILE A 32 -5.51 -3.10 -0.47
CA ILE A 32 -5.58 -3.58 0.91
C ILE A 32 -5.05 -2.52 1.89
N LEU A 33 -3.93 -1.88 1.57
CA LEU A 33 -3.36 -0.82 2.39
C LEU A 33 -4.29 0.39 2.49
N GLU A 34 -4.91 0.82 1.40
CA GLU A 34 -5.85 1.94 1.36
C GLU A 34 -7.08 1.63 2.20
N GLU A 35 -7.71 0.47 2.02
CA GLU A 35 -8.83 0.01 2.85
C GLU A 35 -8.45 0.02 4.33
N LEU A 36 -7.32 -0.57 4.71
CA LEU A 36 -6.87 -0.56 6.10
C LEU A 36 -6.58 0.87 6.60
N ARG A 37 -6.03 1.74 5.76
CA ARG A 37 -5.70 3.14 6.08
C ARG A 37 -6.94 4.02 6.27
N THR A 38 -8.06 3.69 5.63
CA THR A 38 -9.36 4.33 5.91
C THR A 38 -9.92 3.98 7.30
N GLY A 39 -9.24 3.12 8.07
CA GLY A 39 -9.66 2.68 9.40
C GLY A 39 -10.47 1.39 9.38
N ARG A 40 -10.61 0.74 8.21
CA ARG A 40 -11.21 -0.61 8.14
C ARG A 40 -10.24 -1.64 8.70
N THR A 41 -10.82 -2.76 9.11
CA THR A 41 -10.08 -3.97 9.49
C THR A 41 -10.38 -5.06 8.50
N LEU A 42 -9.36 -5.71 7.96
CA LEU A 42 -9.52 -6.78 6.98
C LEU A 42 -9.12 -8.10 7.59
N ASN A 43 -9.91 -9.13 7.33
CA ASN A 43 -9.53 -10.52 7.54
C ASN A 43 -9.31 -11.19 6.18
N ARG A 44 -8.89 -12.47 6.18
CA ARG A 44 -8.64 -13.21 4.93
C ARG A 44 -9.86 -13.21 3.98
N PHE A 45 -11.08 -13.26 4.50
CA PHE A 45 -12.28 -13.27 3.67
C PHE A 45 -12.50 -11.93 2.94
N GLU A 46 -12.30 -10.82 3.64
CA GLU A 46 -12.41 -9.49 3.03
C GLU A 46 -11.29 -9.27 2.01
N ALA A 47 -10.07 -9.69 2.34
CA ALA A 47 -8.95 -9.62 1.40
C ALA A 47 -9.17 -10.49 0.16
N GLU A 48 -9.72 -11.70 0.32
CA GLU A 48 -10.05 -12.58 -0.81
C GLU A 48 -11.11 -11.97 -1.72
N ARG A 49 -12.10 -11.25 -1.16
CA ARG A 49 -13.09 -10.47 -1.94
C ARG A 49 -12.44 -9.33 -2.74
N LEU A 50 -11.38 -8.75 -2.21
CA LEU A 50 -10.57 -7.73 -2.88
C LEU A 50 -9.55 -8.32 -3.87
N GLY A 51 -9.51 -9.66 -4.02
CA GLY A 51 -8.58 -10.36 -4.91
C GLY A 51 -7.18 -10.62 -4.30
N ASP A 52 -7.02 -10.39 -3.00
CA ASP A 52 -5.81 -10.70 -2.26
C ASP A 52 -5.98 -12.04 -1.51
N HIS A 53 -5.57 -13.12 -2.17
CA HIS A 53 -5.60 -14.46 -1.59
C HIS A 53 -4.57 -14.66 -0.46
N CYS A 54 -3.59 -13.77 -0.33
CA CYS A 54 -2.43 -13.93 0.53
C CYS A 54 -2.24 -12.74 1.47
N LEU A 55 -3.30 -12.37 2.21
CA LEU A 55 -3.29 -11.20 3.10
C LEU A 55 -2.08 -11.19 4.04
N HIS A 56 -1.69 -12.34 4.58
CA HIS A 56 -0.55 -12.43 5.48
C HIS A 56 0.78 -12.06 4.80
N SER A 57 0.96 -12.43 3.53
CA SER A 57 2.13 -12.08 2.74
C SER A 57 2.14 -10.58 2.44
N THR A 58 0.98 -10.02 2.05
CA THR A 58 0.80 -8.58 1.81
C THR A 58 1.09 -7.76 3.06
N ILE A 59 0.55 -8.14 4.22
CA ILE A 59 0.84 -7.50 5.51
C ILE A 59 2.34 -7.60 5.85
N SER A 60 2.98 -8.74 5.59
CA SER A 60 4.42 -8.90 5.82
C SER A 60 5.25 -7.96 4.94
N THR A 61 4.91 -7.82 3.65
CA THR A 61 5.55 -6.85 2.75
C THR A 61 5.32 -5.42 3.25
N LEU A 62 4.11 -5.08 3.69
CA LEU A 62 3.80 -3.76 4.22
C LEU A 62 4.56 -3.47 5.52
N ARG A 63 4.74 -4.46 6.40
CA ARG A 63 5.61 -4.34 7.59
C ARG A 63 7.05 -4.05 7.21
N SER A 64 7.57 -4.74 6.20
CA SER A 64 8.92 -4.46 5.66
C SER A 64 9.03 -3.04 5.09
N LYS A 65 7.95 -2.49 4.53
CA LYS A 65 7.86 -1.09 4.08
C LYS A 65 7.71 -0.07 5.22
N GLY A 66 7.67 -0.50 6.49
CA GLY A 66 7.55 0.37 7.67
C GLY A 66 6.11 0.58 8.18
N TYR A 67 5.12 -0.12 7.63
CA TYR A 67 3.74 -0.02 8.11
C TYR A 67 3.51 -0.95 9.31
N SER A 68 2.86 -0.44 10.35
CA SER A 68 2.48 -1.20 11.54
C SER A 68 1.03 -1.65 11.46
N PHE A 69 0.84 -2.95 11.64
CA PHE A 69 -0.48 -3.59 11.71
C PHE A 69 -0.62 -4.34 13.02
N TYR A 70 -1.83 -4.34 13.55
CA TYR A 70 -2.25 -5.18 14.65
C TYR A 70 -2.93 -6.42 14.09
N ASP A 71 -2.59 -7.60 14.61
CA ASP A 71 -3.23 -8.86 14.25
C ASP A 71 -3.93 -9.50 15.46
N GLU A 72 -5.22 -9.78 15.30
CA GLU A 72 -6.05 -10.42 16.32
C GLU A 72 -6.70 -11.69 15.76
N TRP A 73 -6.77 -12.74 16.58
CA TRP A 73 -7.48 -13.96 16.21
C TRP A 73 -8.98 -13.81 16.41
N GLU A 74 -9.73 -13.84 15.32
CA GLU A 74 -11.18 -13.77 15.30
C GLU A 74 -11.78 -15.12 14.91
N ARG A 75 -12.86 -15.53 15.58
CA ARG A 75 -13.67 -16.69 15.20
C ARG A 75 -14.84 -16.22 14.34
N VAL A 76 -14.80 -16.54 13.05
CA VAL A 76 -15.86 -16.17 12.11
C VAL A 76 -16.72 -17.40 11.80
N PRO A 77 -18.06 -17.31 11.98
CA PRO A 77 -18.96 -18.39 11.58
C PRO A 77 -18.95 -18.51 10.06
N THR A 78 -18.70 -19.72 9.56
CA THR A 78 -18.74 -20.02 8.13
C THR A 78 -20.09 -20.63 7.75
N ARG A 79 -20.44 -20.56 6.46
CA ARG A 79 -21.72 -21.07 5.92
C ARG A 79 -22.00 -22.56 6.21
N PHE A 80 -20.98 -23.32 6.60
CA PHE A 80 -21.08 -24.75 6.87
C PHE A 80 -21.29 -25.05 8.36
N ASN A 81 -21.81 -24.10 9.13
CA ASN A 81 -22.04 -24.23 10.58
C ASN A 81 -20.75 -24.58 11.37
N LYS A 82 -19.59 -24.24 10.80
CA LYS A 82 -18.26 -24.40 11.38
C LYS A 82 -17.68 -23.02 11.67
N GLU A 83 -16.92 -22.91 12.74
CA GLU A 83 -16.19 -21.69 13.08
C GLU A 83 -14.79 -21.74 12.45
N ALA A 84 -14.44 -20.71 11.68
CA ALA A 84 -13.09 -20.53 11.16
C ALA A 84 -12.34 -19.54 12.06
N ARG A 85 -11.16 -19.94 12.53
CA ARG A 85 -10.21 -19.01 13.15
C ARG A 85 -9.45 -18.27 12.06
N VAL A 86 -9.66 -16.97 11.96
CA VAL A 86 -8.97 -16.10 11.01
C VAL A 86 -8.25 -14.99 11.76
N LYS A 87 -7.15 -14.51 11.18
CA LYS A 87 -6.52 -13.28 11.66
C LYS A 87 -7.22 -12.07 11.05
N ARG A 88 -7.62 -11.15 11.90
CA ARG A 88 -8.09 -9.82 11.53
C ARG A 88 -6.95 -8.84 11.72
N TYR A 89 -6.63 -8.12 10.65
CA TYR A 89 -5.59 -7.11 10.62
C TYR A 89 -6.23 -5.72 10.69
N ARG A 90 -5.62 -4.86 11.49
CA ARG A 90 -5.96 -3.44 11.57
C ARG A 90 -4.69 -2.63 11.30
N TYR A 91 -4.80 -1.59 10.47
CA TYR A 91 -3.71 -0.63 10.35
C TYR A 91 -3.63 0.25 11.59
N VAL A 92 -2.44 0.32 12.17
CA VAL A 92 -2.17 1.11 13.38
C VAL A 92 -1.53 2.44 12.99
N GLY A 93 -0.62 2.41 12.02
CA GLY A 93 0.11 3.60 11.58
C GLY A 93 1.38 3.22 10.82
N LEU A 94 2.11 4.23 10.35
CA LEU A 94 3.48 4.03 9.92
C LEU A 94 4.32 3.92 11.20
N GLY A 95 5.04 2.81 11.37
CA GLY A 95 5.93 2.59 12.50
C GLY A 95 7.08 3.59 12.39
N ARG A 96 6.91 4.75 13.01
CA ARG A 96 7.99 5.69 13.24
C ARG A 96 8.84 5.06 14.33
N GLU A 97 10.10 4.87 14.00
CA GLU A 97 11.16 4.38 14.86
C GLU A 97 10.96 4.90 16.30
N GLN A 98 10.72 3.99 17.24
CA GLN A 98 11.06 4.27 18.63
C GLN A 98 12.59 4.13 18.66
N GLY A 99 13.27 5.27 18.78
CA GLY A 99 14.72 5.39 18.65
C GLY A 99 15.53 4.68 19.71
#